data_AF-A0A1M3E1E3-F1
#
_entry.id   AF-A0A1M3E1E3-F1
#
_cell.length_a   1.000
_cell.length_b   1.000
_cell.length_c   1.000
_cell.angle_alpha   90.00
_cell.angle_beta   90.00
_cell.angle_gamma   90.00
#
_symmetry.space_group_name_H-M   'P 1'
#
loop_
_entity.id
_entity.type
_entity.pdbx_description
1 polymer ?
#
loop_
_entity_poly.entity_id
_entity_poly.type
_entity_poly.pdbx_seq_one_letter_code
_entity_poly.pdbx_strand_id
1 'polypeptide(L)'
;MLLQLKIQIEGISKPPVWRKVLVPDHFTFERLHQVIQAAFGWSDSHCYAFSPAGYGSVPQIGVPDEGGWMDTEILDSSKIKISKILTTKGMTFSYVYDFGDDWVHSLQLEDVTDEKAIRATLVSGKGACPPEDCGGVWGYDNLVDAVNNTYHPEHDDMRNWMGMDEGETWDKSSFDLHKAQKEVAAV
;
A
#
# COMPACT_ATOMS: atom_id res chain seq x y z
N MET A 1 11.71 -7.62 18.10
CA MET A 1 10.54 -6.82 18.49
C MET A 1 9.49 -7.03 17.42
N LEU A 2 8.25 -6.72 17.73
CA LEU A 2 7.15 -6.71 16.79
C LEU A 2 6.70 -5.26 16.62
N LEU A 3 6.65 -4.79 15.38
CA LEU A 3 6.24 -3.43 15.06
C LEU A 3 4.79 -3.46 14.60
N GLN A 4 3.95 -2.62 15.20
CA GLN A 4 2.60 -2.37 14.71
C GLN A 4 2.60 -1.14 13.81
N LEU A 5 2.34 -1.36 12.52
CA LEU A 5 2.24 -0.31 11.53
C LEU A 5 0.78 -0.12 11.13
N LYS A 6 0.31 1.13 11.15
CA LYS A 6 -0.86 1.53 10.39
C LYS A 6 -0.39 2.13 9.07
N ILE A 7 -0.87 1.56 7.97
CA ILE A 7 -0.53 1.93 6.60
C ILE A 7 -1.79 2.48 5.95
N GLN A 8 -1.77 3.70 5.43
CA GLN A 8 -2.94 4.36 4.88
C GLN A 8 -2.62 5.05 3.56
N ILE A 9 -3.42 4.79 2.53
CA ILE A 9 -3.34 5.50 1.25
C ILE A 9 -3.76 6.96 1.47
N GLU A 10 -2.91 7.88 1.05
CA GLU A 10 -3.18 9.31 1.08
C GLU A 10 -4.15 9.72 -0.03
N GLY A 11 -4.84 10.84 0.14
CA GLY A 11 -5.83 11.33 -0.84
C GLY A 11 -7.20 10.63 -0.81
N ILE A 12 -7.31 9.40 -0.27
CA ILE A 12 -8.60 8.70 -0.14
C ILE A 12 -9.13 8.83 1.30
N SER A 13 -10.25 9.53 1.48
CA SER A 13 -10.79 9.86 2.81
C SER A 13 -12.23 9.44 3.07
N LYS A 14 -13.00 9.05 2.05
CA LYS A 14 -14.45 8.76 2.17
C LYS A 14 -14.83 7.45 1.46
N PRO A 15 -14.75 6.31 2.16
CA PRO A 15 -14.04 6.10 3.43
C PRO A 15 -12.50 6.05 3.22
N PRO A 16 -11.70 6.21 4.28
CA PRO A 16 -10.26 6.04 4.16
C PRO A 16 -9.89 4.57 3.90
N VAL A 17 -8.81 4.36 3.14
CA VAL A 17 -8.27 3.03 2.84
C VAL A 17 -7.00 2.81 3.66
N TRP A 18 -7.04 1.86 4.61
CA TRP A 18 -5.90 1.57 5.47
C TRP A 18 -5.84 0.11 5.92
N ARG A 19 -4.65 -0.32 6.31
CA ARG A 19 -4.33 -1.65 6.84
C ARG A 19 -3.47 -1.50 8.08
N LYS A 20 -3.67 -2.37 9.08
CA LYS A 20 -2.84 -2.41 10.29
C LYS A 20 -2.18 -3.76 10.40
N VAL A 21 -0.86 -3.77 10.34
CA VAL A 21 -0.05 -4.98 10.31
C VAL A 21 0.89 -5.05 11.51
N LEU A 22 1.16 -6.26 11.96
CA LEU A 22 2.27 -6.59 12.83
C LEU A 22 3.38 -7.17 11.98
N VAL A 23 4.57 -6.58 12.03
CA VAL A 23 5.73 -7.00 11.24
C VAL A 23 6.95 -7.24 12.14
N PRO A 24 7.66 -8.38 11.97
CA PRO A 24 8.89 -8.62 12.71
C PRO A 24 9.95 -7.56 12.40
N ASP A 25 10.61 -7.03 13.42
CA ASP A 25 11.61 -5.96 13.29
C ASP A 25 12.79 -6.29 12.36
N HIS A 26 13.11 -7.58 12.22
CA HIS A 26 14.19 -8.06 11.37
C HIS A 26 13.85 -8.12 9.88
N PHE A 27 12.58 -7.87 9.50
CA PHE A 27 12.18 -7.77 8.10
C PHE A 27 12.95 -6.65 7.38
N THR A 28 13.17 -6.83 6.10
CA THR A 28 13.74 -5.81 5.20
C THR A 28 12.62 -4.89 4.69
N PHE A 29 12.99 -3.76 4.08
CA PHE A 29 12.02 -2.89 3.43
C PHE A 29 11.36 -3.57 2.22
N GLU A 30 12.09 -4.41 1.48
CA GLU A 30 11.52 -5.26 0.43
C GLU A 30 10.46 -6.21 0.99
N ARG A 31 10.72 -6.81 2.16
CA ARG A 31 9.75 -7.68 2.81
C ARG A 31 8.53 -6.91 3.31
N LEU A 32 8.72 -5.69 3.82
CA LEU A 32 7.63 -4.79 4.18
C LEU A 32 6.79 -4.41 2.94
N HIS A 33 7.43 -4.15 1.80
CA HIS A 33 6.76 -3.93 0.53
C HIS A 33 5.84 -5.11 0.16
N GLN A 34 6.34 -6.35 0.22
CA GLN A 34 5.51 -7.54 -0.02
C GLN A 34 4.32 -7.65 0.94
N VAL A 35 4.51 -7.29 2.23
CA VAL A 35 3.41 -7.24 3.20
C VAL A 35 2.36 -6.19 2.82
N ILE A 36 2.79 -5.02 2.34
CA ILE A 36 1.87 -3.97 1.88
C ILE A 36 1.09 -4.45 0.66
N GLN A 37 1.77 -4.98 -0.37
CA GLN A 37 1.15 -5.52 -1.57
C GLN A 37 0.07 -6.57 -1.23
N ALA A 38 0.41 -7.55 -0.38
CA ALA A 38 -0.54 -8.57 0.07
C ALA A 38 -1.71 -8.00 0.90
N ALA A 39 -1.47 -6.99 1.74
CA ALA A 39 -2.51 -6.39 2.58
C ALA A 39 -3.51 -5.55 1.78
N PHE A 40 -3.04 -4.93 0.70
CA PHE A 40 -3.85 -4.09 -0.20
C PHE A 40 -4.42 -4.89 -1.39
N GLY A 41 -3.87 -6.05 -1.70
CA GLY A 41 -4.34 -6.92 -2.79
C GLY A 41 -3.79 -6.50 -4.17
N TRP A 42 -2.65 -5.81 -4.17
CA TRP A 42 -1.92 -5.44 -5.39
C TRP A 42 -0.95 -6.54 -5.82
N SER A 43 -0.45 -6.37 -7.03
CA SER A 43 0.23 -7.40 -7.82
C SER A 43 1.75 -7.27 -7.86
N ASP A 44 2.31 -6.23 -7.24
CA ASP A 44 3.74 -5.91 -7.30
C ASP A 44 4.24 -5.70 -8.75
N SER A 45 3.41 -5.03 -9.57
CA SER A 45 3.69 -4.83 -11.00
C SER A 45 4.50 -3.56 -11.30
N HIS A 46 4.68 -2.68 -10.30
CA HIS A 46 5.27 -1.36 -10.49
C HIS A 46 6.41 -1.06 -9.52
N CYS A 47 7.19 -0.02 -9.83
CA CYS A 47 8.25 0.48 -8.97
C CYS A 47 7.71 0.97 -7.63
N TYR A 48 8.56 0.92 -6.60
CA TYR A 48 8.25 1.45 -5.28
C TYR A 48 9.46 2.10 -4.63
N ALA A 49 9.20 2.99 -3.67
CA ALA A 49 10.21 3.57 -2.80
C ALA A 49 9.64 3.88 -1.42
N PHE A 50 10.50 3.81 -0.41
CA PHE A 50 10.24 4.30 0.92
C PHE A 50 11.14 5.49 1.25
N SER A 51 10.61 6.45 1.98
CA SER A 51 11.35 7.64 2.39
C SER A 51 10.67 8.35 3.57
N PRO A 52 11.31 9.31 4.27
CA PRO A 52 10.70 9.97 5.42
C PRO A 52 9.40 10.74 5.12
N ALA A 53 9.31 11.34 3.93
CA ALA A 53 8.24 12.27 3.57
C ALA A 53 7.88 12.23 2.07
N GLY A 54 8.03 11.07 1.42
CA GLY A 54 7.75 10.89 -0.01
C GLY A 54 8.89 11.36 -0.92
N TYR A 55 8.57 11.77 -2.15
CA TYR A 55 9.58 12.16 -3.13
C TYR A 55 10.52 13.27 -2.63
N GLY A 56 11.79 13.18 -3.03
CA GLY A 56 12.82 14.17 -2.68
C GLY A 56 13.31 14.12 -1.23
N SER A 57 12.66 13.34 -0.34
CA SER A 57 13.15 13.11 1.02
C SER A 57 14.17 11.97 1.07
N VAL A 58 15.16 12.03 1.96
CA VAL A 58 16.26 11.06 2.05
C VAL A 58 16.34 10.42 3.44
N PRO A 59 16.77 9.14 3.55
CA PRO A 59 17.16 8.26 2.45
C PRO A 59 15.96 7.78 1.64
N GLN A 60 16.18 7.53 0.34
CA GLN A 60 15.29 6.76 -0.51
C GLN A 60 15.67 5.28 -0.39
N ILE A 61 14.70 4.40 -0.17
CA ILE A 61 14.91 2.96 0.00
C ILE A 61 14.00 2.23 -0.98
N GLY A 62 14.55 1.45 -1.90
CA GLY A 62 13.79 0.84 -2.99
C GLY A 62 14.63 -0.16 -3.76
N VAL A 63 14.29 -0.41 -5.03
CA VAL A 63 15.16 -1.16 -5.94
C VAL A 63 16.26 -0.22 -6.43
N PRO A 64 17.55 -0.57 -6.29
CA PRO A 64 18.65 0.27 -6.75
C PRO A 64 18.54 0.61 -8.24
N ASP A 65 18.78 1.86 -8.59
CA ASP A 65 18.84 2.29 -9.97
C ASP A 65 20.21 1.96 -10.57
N GLU A 66 20.32 0.78 -11.19
CA GLU A 66 21.53 0.34 -11.87
C GLU A 66 21.85 1.17 -13.12
N GLY A 67 20.85 1.85 -13.69
CA GLY A 67 20.98 2.64 -14.91
C GLY A 67 21.44 4.08 -14.69
N GLY A 68 21.38 4.58 -13.46
CA GLY A 68 21.74 5.96 -13.12
C GLY A 68 20.80 7.01 -13.72
N TRP A 69 19.53 6.63 -13.93
CA TRP A 69 18.45 7.51 -14.38
C TRP A 69 17.95 8.45 -13.28
N MET A 70 18.22 8.14 -12.01
CA MET A 70 17.80 8.89 -10.84
C MET A 70 18.97 9.67 -10.24
N ASP A 71 18.72 10.94 -9.93
CA ASP A 71 19.73 11.84 -9.35
C ASP A 71 20.03 11.54 -7.86
N THR A 72 19.20 10.73 -7.20
CA THR A 72 19.31 10.39 -5.78
C THR A 72 19.69 8.93 -5.59
N GLU A 73 20.65 8.65 -4.71
CA GLU A 73 21.01 7.29 -4.33
C GLU A 73 19.81 6.56 -3.71
N ILE A 74 19.48 5.40 -4.28
CA ILE A 74 18.48 4.48 -3.72
C ILE A 74 19.19 3.40 -2.93
N LEU A 75 18.91 3.35 -1.62
CA LEU A 75 19.37 2.25 -0.78
C LEU A 75 18.58 0.98 -1.09
N ASP A 76 19.30 -0.12 -1.24
CA ASP A 76 18.73 -1.43 -1.56
C ASP A 76 17.78 -1.94 -0.46
N SER A 77 16.49 -1.95 -0.78
CA SER A 77 15.41 -2.36 0.12
C SER A 77 15.52 -3.82 0.60
N SER A 78 16.19 -4.70 -0.15
CA SER A 78 16.45 -6.10 0.25
C SER A 78 17.52 -6.21 1.35
N LYS A 79 18.31 -5.15 1.56
CA LYS A 79 19.44 -5.13 2.51
C LYS A 79 19.17 -4.32 3.77
N ILE A 80 18.23 -3.37 3.72
CA ILE A 80 17.91 -2.51 4.86
C ILE A 80 16.77 -3.11 5.69
N LYS A 81 17.04 -3.41 6.96
CA LYS A 81 16.03 -3.85 7.93
C LYS A 81 15.15 -2.68 8.39
N ILE A 82 13.85 -2.94 8.58
CA ILE A 82 12.90 -1.93 9.07
C ILE A 82 13.29 -1.40 10.46
N SER A 83 13.89 -2.25 11.32
CA SER A 83 14.37 -1.85 12.65
C SER A 83 15.49 -0.80 12.64
N LYS A 84 16.16 -0.56 11.49
CA LYS A 84 17.19 0.49 11.39
C LYS A 84 16.58 1.88 11.29
N ILE A 85 15.33 1.98 10.84
CA ILE A 85 14.66 3.24 10.52
C ILE A 85 13.44 3.41 11.43
N LEU A 86 12.51 2.46 11.40
CA LEU A 86 11.26 2.49 12.18
C LEU A 86 11.54 2.08 13.64
N THR A 87 11.99 3.03 14.46
CA THR A 87 12.52 2.75 15.82
C THR A 87 11.64 3.25 16.95
N THR A 88 10.85 4.30 16.72
CA THR A 88 10.17 5.04 17.79
C THR A 88 8.67 5.10 17.53
N LYS A 89 7.88 4.76 18.54
CA LYS A 89 6.42 4.93 18.51
C LYS A 89 6.04 6.37 18.12
N GLY A 90 5.08 6.49 17.20
CA GLY A 90 4.62 7.76 16.64
C GLY A 90 5.42 8.22 15.41
N MET A 91 6.54 7.58 15.10
CA MET A 91 7.31 7.88 13.89
C MET A 91 6.49 7.56 12.64
N THR A 92 6.60 8.45 11.64
CA THR A 92 6.00 8.28 10.32
C THR A 92 7.06 8.03 9.26
N PHE A 93 6.67 7.34 8.20
CA PHE A 93 7.44 7.13 6.98
C PHE A 93 6.46 7.10 5.80
N SER A 94 6.97 7.22 4.59
CA SER A 94 6.18 7.14 3.37
C SER A 94 6.59 5.92 2.56
N TYR A 95 5.62 5.33 1.87
CA TYR A 95 5.79 4.31 0.86
C TYR A 95 5.04 4.76 -0.38
N VAL A 96 5.74 4.90 -1.49
CA VAL A 96 5.16 5.25 -2.79
C VAL A 96 5.22 4.02 -3.66
N TYR A 97 4.08 3.63 -4.22
CA TYR A 97 3.95 2.53 -5.17
C TYR A 97 3.37 3.04 -6.47
N ASP A 98 3.85 2.48 -7.58
CA ASP A 98 3.56 2.94 -8.93
C ASP A 98 3.87 4.43 -9.14
N PHE A 99 5.05 4.70 -9.69
CA PHE A 99 5.47 6.07 -9.96
C PHE A 99 4.67 6.74 -11.10
N GLY A 100 3.81 5.99 -11.80
CA GLY A 100 2.84 6.53 -12.74
C GLY A 100 1.58 7.03 -12.04
N ASP A 101 0.91 6.16 -11.30
CA ASP A 101 -0.34 6.46 -10.59
C ASP A 101 -0.16 7.20 -9.26
N ASP A 102 1.06 7.20 -8.73
CA ASP A 102 1.50 7.89 -7.54
C ASP A 102 0.74 7.50 -6.24
N TRP A 103 0.70 6.20 -5.95
CA TRP A 103 0.06 5.71 -4.73
C TRP A 103 0.92 5.95 -3.49
N VAL A 104 0.76 7.13 -2.88
CA VAL A 104 1.41 7.49 -1.63
C VAL A 104 0.70 6.86 -0.43
N HIS A 105 1.46 6.15 0.40
CA HIS A 105 1.02 5.61 1.68
C HIS A 105 1.77 6.26 2.82
N SER A 106 1.03 6.67 3.84
CA SER A 106 1.58 6.99 5.14
C SER A 106 1.74 5.72 5.97
N LEU A 107 2.93 5.53 6.54
CA LEU A 107 3.26 4.46 7.47
C LEU A 107 3.43 5.08 8.84
N GLN A 108 2.56 4.73 9.79
CA GLN A 108 2.67 5.17 11.17
C GLN A 108 3.07 3.99 12.07
N LEU A 109 4.18 4.11 12.77
CA LEU A 109 4.59 3.17 13.82
C LEU A 109 3.76 3.41 15.07
N GLU A 110 2.67 2.69 15.22
CA GLU A 110 1.73 2.84 16.34
C GLU A 110 2.26 2.20 17.63
N ASP A 111 3.03 1.12 17.53
CA ASP A 111 3.58 0.44 18.69
C ASP A 111 4.82 -0.41 18.35
N VAL A 112 5.65 -0.64 19.37
CA VAL A 112 6.79 -1.55 19.33
C VAL A 112 6.73 -2.43 20.58
N THR A 113 6.64 -3.74 20.40
CA THR A 113 6.56 -4.69 21.52
C THR A 113 7.75 -5.66 21.51
N ASP A 114 8.03 -6.26 22.66
CA ASP A 114 9.09 -7.28 22.78
C ASP A 114 8.68 -8.65 22.23
N GLU A 115 7.44 -8.79 21.77
CA GLU A 115 6.93 -10.00 21.14
C GLU A 115 7.81 -10.40 19.94
N LYS A 116 7.88 -11.71 19.73
CA LYS A 116 8.62 -12.31 18.63
C LYS A 116 7.65 -12.99 17.70
N ALA A 117 7.73 -12.63 16.43
CA ALA A 117 7.04 -13.34 15.35
C ALA A 117 8.05 -13.59 14.23
N ILE A 118 7.79 -14.64 13.45
CA ILE A 118 8.56 -14.97 12.25
C ILE A 118 7.84 -14.45 10.99
N ARG A 119 6.51 -14.30 11.06
CA ARG A 119 5.66 -13.86 9.96
C ARG A 119 4.97 -12.55 10.29
N ALA A 120 4.58 -11.82 9.26
CA ALA A 120 3.68 -10.69 9.40
C ALA A 120 2.25 -11.15 9.69
N THR A 121 1.42 -10.28 10.24
CA THR A 121 -0.01 -10.53 10.43
C THR A 121 -0.80 -9.25 10.20
N LEU A 122 -1.88 -9.34 9.43
CA LEU A 122 -2.84 -8.26 9.31
C LEU A 122 -3.85 -8.33 10.46
N VAL A 123 -3.95 -7.25 11.25
CA VAL A 123 -4.79 -7.18 12.44
C VAL A 123 -6.16 -6.61 12.12
N SER A 124 -6.19 -5.56 11.30
CA SER A 124 -7.43 -4.87 10.91
C SER A 124 -7.20 -4.03 9.67
N GLY A 125 -8.28 -3.58 9.04
CA GLY A 125 -8.23 -2.68 7.91
C GLY A 125 -9.61 -2.14 7.59
N LYS A 126 -9.66 -1.17 6.67
CA LYS A 126 -10.90 -0.57 6.18
C LYS A 126 -10.70 -0.07 4.76
N GLY A 127 -11.79 -0.07 3.98
CA GLY A 127 -11.85 0.55 2.67
C GLY A 127 -11.35 -0.36 1.57
N ALA A 128 -12.07 -0.35 0.46
CA ALA A 128 -11.71 -1.05 -0.75
C ALA A 128 -10.42 -0.45 -1.29
N CYS A 129 -9.45 -1.32 -1.59
CA CYS A 129 -8.22 -0.89 -2.24
C CYS A 129 -8.54 -0.45 -3.67
N PRO A 130 -7.96 0.65 -4.16
CA PRO A 130 -7.97 0.97 -5.58
C PRO A 130 -7.42 -0.22 -6.40
N PRO A 131 -8.03 -0.55 -7.55
CA PRO A 131 -7.44 -1.48 -8.51
C PRO A 131 -6.07 -1.00 -9.00
N GLU A 132 -5.26 -1.93 -9.51
CA GLU A 132 -4.04 -1.58 -10.26
C GLU A 132 -4.40 -0.73 -11.49
N ASP A 133 -3.48 0.13 -11.92
CA ASP A 133 -3.58 0.93 -13.15
C ASP A 133 -4.85 1.79 -13.28
N CYS A 134 -5.50 2.13 -12.16
CA CYS A 134 -6.75 2.88 -12.21
C CYS A 134 -6.55 4.41 -12.31
N GLY A 135 -5.33 4.91 -12.47
CA GLY A 135 -5.02 6.32 -12.70
C GLY A 135 -4.90 7.14 -11.40
N GLY A 136 -4.35 6.53 -10.35
CA GLY A 136 -4.13 7.18 -9.07
C GLY A 136 -5.43 7.57 -8.36
N VAL A 137 -5.33 8.46 -7.36
CA VAL A 137 -6.48 8.85 -6.51
C VAL A 137 -7.65 9.40 -7.33
N TRP A 138 -7.36 10.25 -8.32
CA TRP A 138 -8.39 10.83 -9.18
C TRP A 138 -9.05 9.81 -10.09
N GLY A 139 -8.26 8.93 -10.69
CA GLY A 139 -8.77 7.87 -11.54
C GLY A 139 -9.61 6.86 -10.75
N TYR A 140 -9.23 6.54 -9.51
CA TYR A 140 -10.07 5.72 -8.62
C TYR A 140 -11.42 6.39 -8.30
N ASP A 141 -11.43 7.68 -7.99
CA ASP A 141 -12.69 8.38 -7.72
C ASP A 141 -13.60 8.42 -8.97
N ASN A 142 -13.02 8.64 -10.16
CA ASN A 142 -13.74 8.57 -11.43
C ASN A 142 -14.29 7.16 -11.69
N LEU A 143 -13.46 6.13 -11.50
CA LEU A 143 -13.85 4.73 -11.65
C LEU A 143 -15.06 4.41 -10.78
N VAL A 144 -15.02 4.79 -9.50
CA VAL A 144 -16.11 4.50 -8.57
C VAL A 144 -17.41 5.19 -8.95
N ASP A 145 -17.34 6.44 -9.42
CA ASP A 145 -18.52 7.14 -9.94
C ASP A 145 -19.03 6.43 -11.20
N ALA A 146 -18.14 6.18 -12.16
CA ALA A 146 -18.46 5.55 -13.43
C ALA A 146 -19.17 4.21 -13.25
N VAL A 147 -18.64 3.29 -12.43
CA VAL A 147 -19.24 1.95 -12.28
C VAL A 147 -20.57 1.94 -11.53
N ASN A 148 -20.84 2.95 -10.69
CA ASN A 148 -22.05 3.03 -9.88
C ASN A 148 -23.13 3.96 -10.47
N ASN A 149 -22.79 4.80 -11.45
CA ASN A 149 -23.69 5.77 -12.06
C ASN A 149 -24.01 5.39 -13.51
N THR A 150 -25.21 4.86 -13.75
CA THR A 150 -25.67 4.43 -15.09
C THR A 150 -25.77 5.57 -16.12
N TYR A 151 -25.67 6.83 -15.70
CA TYR A 151 -25.65 7.99 -16.60
C TYR A 151 -24.24 8.50 -16.88
N HIS A 152 -23.21 7.93 -16.25
CA HIS A 152 -21.83 8.32 -16.50
C HIS A 152 -21.44 7.91 -17.93
N PRO A 153 -20.77 8.78 -18.73
CA PRO A 153 -20.42 8.48 -20.11
C PRO A 153 -19.51 7.25 -20.25
N GLU A 154 -18.72 6.95 -19.22
CA GLU A 154 -17.81 5.79 -19.17
C GLU A 154 -18.40 4.58 -18.41
N HIS A 155 -19.70 4.58 -18.08
CA HIS A 155 -20.30 3.54 -17.24
C HIS A 155 -20.05 2.12 -17.77
N ASP A 156 -20.45 1.88 -19.02
CA ASP A 156 -20.36 0.54 -19.63
C ASP A 156 -18.91 0.10 -19.80
N ASP A 157 -18.04 0.99 -20.28
CA ASP A 157 -16.61 0.71 -20.49
C ASP A 157 -15.89 0.39 -19.17
N MET A 158 -16.15 1.16 -18.11
CA MET A 158 -15.51 0.95 -16.81
C MET A 158 -16.00 -0.34 -16.13
N ARG A 159 -17.29 -0.67 -16.23
CA ARG A 159 -17.82 -1.94 -15.71
C ARG A 159 -17.25 -3.14 -16.45
N ASN A 160 -17.08 -3.04 -17.78
CA ASN A 160 -16.43 -4.07 -18.58
C ASN A 160 -14.97 -4.25 -18.20
N TRP A 161 -14.22 -3.15 -18.00
CA TRP A 161 -12.82 -3.20 -17.55
C TRP A 161 -12.67 -3.86 -16.18
N MET A 162 -13.58 -3.53 -15.25
CA MET A 162 -13.64 -4.11 -13.91
C MET A 162 -14.16 -5.56 -13.88
N GLY A 163 -14.71 -6.06 -15.00
CA GLY A 163 -15.33 -7.38 -15.06
C GLY A 163 -16.55 -7.53 -14.13
N MET A 164 -17.31 -6.45 -13.91
CA MET A 164 -18.45 -6.45 -12.99
C MET A 164 -19.70 -7.12 -13.58
N ASP A 165 -20.39 -7.89 -12.76
CA ASP A 165 -21.65 -8.55 -13.14
C ASP A 165 -22.82 -7.55 -13.22
N GLU A 166 -23.90 -7.91 -13.92
CA GLU A 166 -25.11 -7.07 -13.98
C GLU A 166 -25.71 -6.85 -12.58
N GLY A 167 -25.93 -5.58 -12.20
CA GLY A 167 -26.49 -5.19 -10.91
C GLY A 167 -25.48 -5.15 -9.75
N GLU A 168 -24.22 -5.52 -9.96
CA GLU A 168 -23.17 -5.37 -8.95
C GLU A 168 -22.86 -3.89 -8.69
N THR A 169 -22.57 -3.51 -7.45
CA THR A 169 -22.18 -2.14 -7.07
C THR A 169 -20.81 -2.16 -6.41
N TRP A 170 -19.96 -1.18 -6.75
CA TRP A 170 -18.68 -1.01 -6.07
C TRP A 170 -18.86 -0.30 -4.73
N ASP A 171 -18.72 -1.05 -3.63
CA ASP A 171 -18.74 -0.50 -2.27
C ASP A 171 -17.32 -0.09 -1.82
N LYS A 172 -17.04 1.23 -1.80
CA LYS A 172 -15.76 1.77 -1.32
C LYS A 172 -15.42 1.37 0.13
N SER A 173 -16.40 0.94 0.92
CA SER A 173 -16.20 0.52 2.31
C SER A 173 -15.86 -0.96 2.46
N SER A 174 -16.08 -1.76 1.41
CA SER A 174 -15.85 -3.20 1.40
C SER A 174 -14.39 -3.53 1.66
N PHE A 175 -14.15 -4.47 2.56
CA PHE A 175 -12.83 -5.02 2.81
C PHE A 175 -12.94 -6.44 3.38
N ASP A 176 -12.49 -7.44 2.64
CA ASP A 176 -12.40 -8.82 3.11
C ASP A 176 -11.12 -9.01 3.94
N LEU A 177 -11.25 -8.79 5.25
CA LEU A 177 -10.15 -8.96 6.20
C LEU A 177 -9.60 -10.40 6.21
N HIS A 178 -10.45 -11.42 6.10
CA HIS A 178 -10.02 -12.82 6.20
C HIS A 178 -9.20 -13.24 4.98
N LYS A 179 -9.61 -12.81 3.78
CA LYS A 179 -8.82 -13.00 2.56
C LYS A 179 -7.47 -12.31 2.70
N ALA A 180 -7.44 -11.02 3.03
CA ALA A 180 -6.20 -10.27 3.16
C ALA A 180 -5.27 -10.81 4.26
N GLN A 181 -5.82 -11.36 5.36
CA GLN A 181 -5.04 -12.03 6.40
C GLN A 181 -4.30 -13.26 5.88
N LYS A 182 -4.94 -14.05 5.00
CA LYS A 182 -4.29 -15.22 4.39
C LYS A 182 -3.14 -14.82 3.48
N GLU A 183 -3.35 -13.80 2.64
CA GLU A 183 -2.31 -13.29 1.75
C GLU A 183 -1.11 -12.76 2.55
N VAL A 184 -1.34 -11.94 3.58
CA VAL A 184 -0.26 -11.41 4.43
C VAL A 184 0.46 -12.51 5.20
N ALA A 185 -0.23 -13.57 5.65
CA ALA A 185 0.40 -14.69 6.32
C ALA A 185 1.23 -15.59 5.39
N ALA A 186 0.97 -15.52 4.08
CA ALA A 186 1.70 -16.26 3.05
C ALA A 186 2.99 -15.57 2.60
N VAL A 187 3.15 -14.28 2.91
CA VAL A 187 4.38 -13.51 2.70
C VAL A 187 5.50 -14.18 3.48
#